data_AF-A0A351LDW1-F1
#
_entry.id   AF-A0A351LDW1-F1
#
_cell.length_a   1.000
_cell.length_b   1.000
_cell.length_c   1.000
_cell.angle_alpha   90.00
_cell.angle_beta   90.00
_cell.angle_gamma   90.00
#
_symmetry.space_group_name_H-M   'P 1'
#
loop_
_entity.id
_entity.type
_entity.pdbx_description
1 polymer ?
#
loop_
_entity_poly.entity_id
_entity_poly.type
_entity_poly.pdbx_seq_one_letter_code
_entity_poly.pdbx_strand_id
1 'polypeptide(L)'
;MATSIPYNSLFGYGLVNASAAVAQAIGQNTFAEVPNLGGDNWGLDLVNAPEVWNRGYTGQGIVVAVLDSGVDYRHPDLNDNIWVNSDEIPGNGKDDDGNGYIDDIRGWDFVNRDNNPMDIDGHGTHVAGIIAAEKNDFGVTGVAFNAKIMPVRVLGLFGGSDANIAAGIRYAVDNGADVINLSLGGLSTSPEEKQAIQYAFEKGVVVVSASGNAGRLQPDYPGSYATDFGITVGAVDRDRAMPYFSNHAGTKTLDYVVAPGVDVRSTVPGNKYESIDGTSMAAPYVAGVAALVLSANPNLSPALLENTLTATANSTGVRSASLYDGFFNLTSQDDYFEITPGVLADSPQGLRALEGNDWVEGSSDSDMMNGNQGDDLLVGNGGNDTIWGGKDKDDVFGDDGNDNLNGNIGDDFVSGGAGDDIVRGGKDNDTVLGGSGNDQVFGDIGSDRIDGYATTGVEYDTLTGGTGSDTFVLGGDWGVSYQGEGHAIVTDWEPQLDRIELLGNSSQYSISFSNLGVGSAANDTGIYFGTDLIAIIQDSTNVNISLDFSFV
;
A
#
# COMPACT_ATOMS: atom_id res chain seq x y z
N MET A 1 23.87 4.19 -28.40
CA MET A 1 22.85 4.99 -27.68
C MET A 1 22.08 4.01 -26.83
N ALA A 2 22.32 3.98 -25.52
CA ALA A 2 21.51 3.18 -24.62
C ALA A 2 20.09 3.75 -24.63
N THR A 3 19.11 2.90 -24.85
CA THR A 3 17.68 3.23 -24.72
C THR A 3 17.43 3.70 -23.29
N SER A 4 16.94 4.93 -23.11
CA SER A 4 16.55 5.44 -21.79
C SER A 4 15.48 4.52 -21.19
N ILE A 5 15.69 4.08 -19.95
CA ILE A 5 14.71 3.28 -19.22
C ILE A 5 13.46 4.15 -19.00
N PRO A 6 12.25 3.67 -19.36
CA PRO A 6 11.04 4.43 -19.14
C PRO A 6 10.78 4.57 -17.63
N TYR A 7 10.43 5.78 -17.21
CA TYR A 7 10.04 6.07 -15.83
C TYR A 7 8.67 5.43 -15.53
N ASN A 8 8.56 4.75 -14.40
CA ASN A 8 7.34 4.13 -13.91
C ASN A 8 6.88 4.83 -12.61
N SER A 9 5.58 5.12 -12.49
CA SER A 9 5.04 5.83 -11.32
C SER A 9 5.10 5.03 -10.02
N LEU A 10 5.24 3.71 -10.08
CA LEU A 10 5.41 2.85 -8.91
C LEU A 10 6.86 2.88 -8.43
N PHE A 11 7.81 2.47 -9.29
CA PHE A 11 9.19 2.17 -8.90
C PHE A 11 10.26 3.05 -9.57
N GLY A 12 9.87 4.13 -10.24
CA GLY A 12 10.77 5.03 -10.94
C GLY A 12 11.53 4.34 -12.07
N TYR A 13 12.85 4.31 -12.00
CA TYR A 13 13.71 3.68 -12.99
C TYR A 13 13.97 2.18 -12.75
N GLY A 14 13.48 1.63 -11.63
CA GLY A 14 13.59 0.20 -11.29
C GLY A 14 14.66 -0.10 -10.24
N LEU A 15 15.02 -1.38 -10.14
CA LEU A 15 15.94 -1.89 -9.12
C LEU A 15 17.38 -1.42 -9.38
N VAL A 16 18.02 -0.84 -8.38
CA VAL A 16 19.43 -0.40 -8.48
C VAL A 16 20.35 -1.58 -8.85
N ASN A 17 21.32 -1.34 -9.74
CA ASN A 17 22.25 -2.38 -10.22
C ASN A 17 23.70 -1.90 -10.11
N ALA A 18 24.42 -2.39 -9.10
CA ALA A 18 25.80 -2.01 -8.82
C ALA A 18 26.76 -2.41 -9.95
N SER A 19 26.63 -3.63 -10.47
CA SER A 19 27.45 -4.13 -11.58
C SER A 19 27.34 -3.23 -12.82
N ALA A 20 26.11 -2.88 -13.21
CA ALA A 20 25.85 -2.02 -14.37
C ALA A 20 26.30 -0.57 -14.12
N ALA A 21 26.02 -0.01 -12.95
CA ALA A 21 26.41 1.35 -12.58
C ALA A 21 27.93 1.53 -12.58
N VAL A 22 28.65 0.63 -11.91
CA VAL A 22 30.13 0.69 -11.83
C VAL A 22 30.75 0.46 -13.21
N ALA A 23 30.25 -0.51 -13.97
CA ALA A 23 30.70 -0.73 -15.35
C ALA A 23 30.53 0.52 -16.22
N GLN A 24 29.37 1.17 -16.17
CA GLN A 24 29.11 2.40 -16.92
C GLN A 24 30.05 3.52 -16.51
N ALA A 25 30.27 3.71 -15.21
CA ALA A 25 31.16 4.75 -14.66
C ALA A 25 32.61 4.65 -15.15
N ILE A 26 33.07 3.45 -15.51
CA ILE A 26 34.42 3.19 -16.05
C ILE A 26 34.43 2.89 -17.56
N GLY A 27 33.31 3.13 -18.26
CA GLY A 27 33.19 2.96 -19.70
C GLY A 27 33.23 1.50 -20.18
N GLN A 28 32.76 0.56 -19.36
CA GLN A 28 32.67 -0.87 -19.66
C GLN A 28 31.20 -1.32 -19.78
N ASN A 29 31.01 -2.51 -20.35
CA ASN A 29 29.73 -3.22 -20.29
C ASN A 29 29.58 -3.91 -18.93
N THR A 30 28.35 -4.33 -18.60
CA THR A 30 28.01 -5.04 -17.36
C THR A 30 28.99 -6.18 -17.05
N PHE A 31 29.37 -6.33 -15.78
CA PHE A 31 30.30 -7.39 -15.38
C PHE A 31 29.65 -8.77 -15.51
N ALA A 32 30.50 -9.79 -15.60
CA ALA A 32 30.04 -11.18 -15.59
C ALA A 32 29.43 -11.52 -14.22
N GLU A 33 28.32 -12.25 -14.24
CA GLU A 33 27.65 -12.76 -13.05
C GLU A 33 28.61 -13.60 -12.20
N VAL A 34 28.46 -13.50 -10.87
CA VAL A 34 29.17 -14.35 -9.92
C VAL A 34 28.15 -15.19 -9.12
N PRO A 35 28.58 -16.29 -8.47
CA PRO A 35 27.66 -17.07 -7.65
C PRO A 35 27.08 -16.22 -6.51
N ASN A 36 25.75 -16.30 -6.34
CA ASN A 36 25.04 -15.68 -5.23
C ASN A 36 25.60 -16.13 -3.88
N LEU A 37 25.70 -15.20 -2.95
CA LEU A 37 26.04 -15.45 -1.55
C LEU A 37 24.91 -16.21 -0.84
N GLY A 38 23.65 -15.88 -1.17
CA GLY A 38 22.45 -16.49 -0.61
C GLY A 38 22.21 -16.18 0.87
N GLY A 39 21.17 -16.79 1.43
CA GLY A 39 20.78 -16.60 2.83
C GLY A 39 20.46 -15.14 3.15
N ASP A 40 21.03 -14.64 4.25
CA ASP A 40 20.81 -13.27 4.73
C ASP A 40 21.44 -12.20 3.82
N ASN A 41 22.31 -12.59 2.87
CA ASN A 41 22.96 -11.68 1.93
C ASN A 41 22.18 -11.51 0.61
N TRP A 42 20.93 -11.98 0.54
CA TRP A 42 20.12 -11.94 -0.68
C TRP A 42 20.02 -10.54 -1.30
N GLY A 43 20.00 -9.47 -0.48
CA GLY A 43 19.94 -8.10 -0.97
C GLY A 43 21.22 -7.68 -1.71
N LEU A 44 22.39 -8.17 -1.27
CA LEU A 44 23.68 -7.93 -1.94
C LEU A 44 23.70 -8.60 -3.31
N ASP A 45 23.17 -9.81 -3.40
CA ASP A 45 22.99 -10.54 -4.65
C ASP A 45 22.01 -9.78 -5.57
N LEU A 46 20.89 -9.29 -5.02
CA LEU A 46 19.85 -8.64 -5.80
C LEU A 46 20.34 -7.33 -6.46
N VAL A 47 21.21 -6.57 -5.79
CA VAL A 47 21.82 -5.35 -6.35
C VAL A 47 23.09 -5.63 -7.16
N ASN A 48 23.53 -6.89 -7.28
CA ASN A 48 24.77 -7.31 -7.98
C ASN A 48 26.05 -6.68 -7.39
N ALA A 49 26.14 -6.57 -6.06
CA ALA A 49 27.35 -6.09 -5.39
C ALA A 49 28.54 -7.07 -5.50
N PRO A 50 28.37 -8.41 -5.38
CA PRO A 50 29.47 -9.37 -5.51
C PRO A 50 30.23 -9.29 -6.84
N GLU A 51 29.55 -9.00 -7.94
CA GLU A 51 30.15 -8.78 -9.26
C GLU A 51 31.15 -7.62 -9.23
N VAL A 52 30.79 -6.53 -8.54
CA VAL A 52 31.63 -5.34 -8.38
C VAL A 52 32.85 -5.65 -7.53
N TRP A 53 32.67 -6.38 -6.42
CA TRP A 53 33.77 -6.77 -5.55
C TRP A 53 34.79 -7.66 -6.25
N ASN A 54 34.33 -8.55 -7.14
CA ASN A 54 35.21 -9.38 -7.96
C ASN A 54 36.07 -8.56 -8.94
N ARG A 55 35.72 -7.29 -9.18
CA ARG A 55 36.53 -6.33 -9.94
C ARG A 55 37.46 -5.48 -9.07
N GLY A 56 37.39 -5.63 -7.74
CA GLY A 56 38.24 -4.94 -6.77
C GLY A 56 37.68 -3.59 -6.28
N TYR A 57 36.49 -3.19 -6.71
CA TYR A 57 35.81 -2.01 -6.21
C TYR A 57 34.99 -2.39 -4.97
N THR A 58 35.26 -1.73 -3.86
CA THR A 58 34.76 -2.15 -2.53
C THR A 58 34.28 -0.98 -1.68
N GLY A 59 34.24 0.23 -2.23
CA GLY A 59 33.99 1.46 -1.48
C GLY A 59 35.24 2.05 -0.82
N GLN A 60 36.40 1.42 -1.00
CA GLN A 60 37.66 1.89 -0.43
C GLN A 60 37.94 3.36 -0.79
N GLY A 61 38.18 4.17 0.23
CA GLY A 61 38.51 5.60 0.08
C GLY A 61 37.30 6.52 -0.03
N ILE A 62 36.08 5.98 0.09
CA ILE A 62 34.85 6.75 0.09
C ILE A 62 34.32 6.88 1.52
N VAL A 63 33.84 8.07 1.87
CA VAL A 63 33.18 8.37 3.15
C VAL A 63 31.68 8.52 2.91
N VAL A 64 30.88 7.73 3.63
CA VAL A 64 29.41 7.78 3.61
C VAL A 64 28.92 8.26 4.96
N ALA A 65 28.29 9.44 4.99
CA ALA A 65 27.66 9.94 6.21
C ALA A 65 26.27 9.32 6.41
N VAL A 66 26.02 8.85 7.63
CA VAL A 66 24.74 8.28 8.06
C VAL A 66 24.10 9.28 9.00
N LEU A 67 23.10 10.00 8.50
CA LEU A 67 22.34 10.97 9.27
C LEU A 67 21.09 10.29 9.81
N ASP A 68 21.17 9.88 11.08
CA ASP A 68 20.17 9.00 11.69
C ASP A 68 20.14 9.18 13.23
N SER A 69 19.76 8.14 13.95
CA SER A 69 19.76 8.00 15.41
C SER A 69 21.17 7.86 16.03
N GLY A 70 22.22 7.83 15.20
CA GLY A 70 23.61 7.60 15.56
C GLY A 70 24.14 6.31 14.97
N VAL A 71 25.37 5.93 15.32
CA VAL A 71 25.92 4.60 14.98
C VAL A 71 26.67 4.03 16.20
N ASP A 72 26.46 2.75 16.51
CA ASP A 72 27.31 2.05 17.49
C ASP A 72 28.70 1.84 16.89
N TYR A 73 29.55 2.87 17.00
CA TYR A 73 30.91 2.87 16.49
C TYR A 73 31.85 1.85 17.19
N ARG A 74 31.32 1.04 18.12
CA ARG A 74 32.05 -0.06 18.79
C ARG A 74 31.57 -1.43 18.31
N HIS A 75 30.59 -1.49 17.42
CA HIS A 75 30.11 -2.75 16.88
C HIS A 75 31.29 -3.47 16.17
N PRO A 76 31.61 -4.73 16.51
CA PRO A 76 32.79 -5.44 15.97
C PRO A 76 32.79 -5.65 14.45
N ASP A 77 31.66 -5.37 13.82
CA ASP A 77 31.44 -5.51 12.38
C ASP A 77 31.44 -4.16 11.65
N LEU A 78 31.67 -3.06 12.38
CA LEU A 78 31.69 -1.69 11.85
C LEU A 78 32.91 -0.90 12.31
N ASN A 79 33.51 -1.25 13.46
CA ASN A 79 34.45 -0.39 14.18
C ASN A 79 35.66 0.02 13.34
N ASP A 80 36.17 -0.85 12.47
CA ASP A 80 37.31 -0.50 11.60
C ASP A 80 36.86 0.34 10.41
N ASN A 81 35.56 0.34 10.09
CA ASN A 81 34.94 1.17 9.07
C ASN A 81 34.35 2.48 9.59
N ILE A 82 34.47 2.82 10.88
CA ILE A 82 34.07 4.14 11.37
C ILE A 82 35.09 5.19 10.90
N TRP A 83 34.58 6.27 10.31
CA TRP A 83 35.33 7.46 9.95
C TRP A 83 35.93 8.10 11.20
N VAL A 84 37.15 8.63 11.03
CA VAL A 84 37.86 9.34 12.08
C VAL A 84 38.21 10.72 11.55
N ASN A 85 37.80 11.77 12.25
CA ASN A 85 38.29 13.11 11.99
C ASN A 85 39.79 13.15 12.30
N SER A 86 40.62 13.22 11.25
CA SER A 86 42.08 13.22 11.40
C SER A 86 42.63 14.56 11.83
N ASP A 87 41.84 15.62 11.74
CA ASP A 87 42.24 16.99 12.07
C ASP A 87 41.95 17.34 13.55
N GLU A 88 41.26 16.46 14.26
CA GLU A 88 40.97 16.56 15.70
C GLU A 88 41.96 15.77 16.58
N ILE A 89 42.31 16.32 17.75
CA ILE A 89 43.15 15.62 18.74
C ILE A 89 42.25 15.01 19.83
N PRO A 90 42.16 13.67 19.93
CA PRO A 90 41.17 13.01 20.78
C PRO A 90 41.19 13.45 22.25
N GLY A 91 40.08 14.02 22.71
CA GLY A 91 39.77 14.24 24.13
C GLY A 91 40.55 15.38 24.76
N ASN A 92 40.98 16.36 23.96
CA ASN A 92 41.70 17.52 24.47
C ASN A 92 40.77 18.69 24.88
N GLY A 93 39.47 18.57 24.61
CA GLY A 93 38.43 19.54 24.93
C GLY A 93 38.41 20.75 24.00
N LYS A 94 38.92 20.64 22.77
CA LYS A 94 39.02 21.72 21.80
C LYS A 94 38.45 21.30 20.45
N ASP A 95 38.16 22.33 19.66
CA ASP A 95 37.85 22.27 18.24
C ASP A 95 39.18 22.60 17.53
N ASP A 96 39.93 21.56 17.17
CA ASP A 96 41.30 21.67 16.65
C ASP A 96 41.31 21.99 15.15
N ASP A 97 40.28 21.58 14.41
CA ASP A 97 40.13 21.85 12.98
C ASP A 97 39.36 23.16 12.69
N GLY A 98 38.71 23.73 13.71
CA GLY A 98 37.97 24.99 13.63
C GLY A 98 36.63 24.86 12.93
N ASN A 99 36.08 23.65 12.84
CA ASN A 99 34.80 23.35 12.18
C ASN A 99 33.58 23.71 13.04
N GLY A 100 33.80 24.06 14.32
CA GLY A 100 32.77 24.43 15.29
C GLY A 100 32.32 23.31 16.24
N TYR A 101 32.94 22.13 16.15
CA TYR A 101 32.52 20.91 16.84
C TYR A 101 33.68 20.31 17.65
N ILE A 102 33.65 20.54 18.96
CA ILE A 102 34.73 20.13 19.88
C ILE A 102 34.89 18.61 19.91
N ASP A 103 36.10 18.12 19.64
CA ASP A 103 36.47 16.69 19.75
C ASP A 103 35.54 15.75 18.95
N ASP A 104 35.04 16.14 17.77
CA ASP A 104 34.11 15.37 16.92
C ASP A 104 34.78 14.19 16.17
N ILE A 105 35.66 13.46 16.87
CA ILE A 105 36.55 12.41 16.37
C ILE A 105 35.86 11.36 15.51
N ARG A 106 34.59 11.04 15.78
CA ARG A 106 33.83 10.00 15.06
C ARG A 106 32.52 10.53 14.52
N GLY A 107 32.42 11.84 14.30
CA GLY A 107 31.18 12.52 13.95
C GLY A 107 30.55 13.26 15.14
N TRP A 108 29.32 13.73 14.94
CA TRP A 108 28.66 14.67 15.85
C TRP A 108 27.22 14.29 16.20
N ASP A 109 26.81 14.58 17.43
CA ASP A 109 25.43 14.47 17.91
C ASP A 109 24.75 15.85 17.96
N PHE A 110 23.88 16.12 17.00
CA PHE A 110 23.07 17.35 16.94
C PHE A 110 21.88 17.35 17.91
N VAL A 111 21.48 16.18 18.42
CA VAL A 111 20.40 16.05 19.40
C VAL A 111 20.86 16.57 20.75
N ASN A 112 22.02 16.09 21.21
CA ASN A 112 22.60 16.48 22.51
C ASN A 112 23.64 17.60 22.41
N ARG A 113 24.09 17.91 21.18
CA ARG A 113 25.13 18.91 20.88
C ARG A 113 26.47 18.55 21.53
N ASP A 114 26.88 17.30 21.31
CA ASP A 114 28.15 16.77 21.79
C ASP A 114 28.83 15.89 20.73
N ASN A 115 30.03 15.42 21.04
CA ASN A 115 30.86 14.61 20.16
C ASN A 115 30.58 13.10 20.24
N ASN A 116 29.41 12.71 20.75
CA ASN A 116 29.07 11.32 20.95
C ASN A 116 27.89 10.89 20.08
N PRO A 117 28.10 10.61 18.79
CA PRO A 117 27.06 10.14 17.87
C PRO A 117 26.72 8.65 18.08
N MET A 118 26.86 8.14 19.30
CA MET A 118 26.56 6.75 19.66
C MET A 118 25.08 6.47 19.49
N ASP A 119 24.78 5.39 18.80
CA ASP A 119 23.41 4.88 18.67
C ASP A 119 22.97 4.19 19.96
N ILE A 120 21.77 4.53 20.42
CA ILE A 120 21.10 3.90 21.55
C ILE A 120 19.72 3.34 21.18
N ASP A 121 19.27 3.58 19.94
CA ASP A 121 17.95 3.22 19.43
C ASP A 121 18.06 1.99 18.50
N GLY A 122 19.04 2.02 17.60
CA GLY A 122 19.48 0.89 16.79
C GLY A 122 19.29 1.06 15.29
N HIS A 123 18.42 1.99 14.87
CA HIS A 123 18.09 2.21 13.47
C HIS A 123 19.31 2.66 12.65
N GLY A 124 20.10 3.61 13.15
CA GLY A 124 21.25 4.15 12.43
C GLY A 124 22.42 3.17 12.34
N THR A 125 22.60 2.33 13.36
CA THR A 125 23.54 1.21 13.30
C THR A 125 23.12 0.18 12.25
N HIS A 126 21.81 -0.08 12.10
CA HIS A 126 21.30 -0.99 11.07
C HIS A 126 21.56 -0.46 9.67
N VAL A 127 21.25 0.81 9.44
CA VAL A 127 21.56 1.54 8.20
C VAL A 127 23.05 1.50 7.87
N ALA A 128 23.93 1.78 8.86
CA ALA A 128 25.38 1.76 8.67
C ALA A 128 25.91 0.37 8.25
N GLY A 129 25.38 -0.71 8.84
CA GLY A 129 25.75 -2.08 8.49
C GLY A 129 25.42 -2.45 7.05
N ILE A 130 24.27 -2.01 6.53
CA ILE A 130 23.88 -2.27 5.12
C ILE A 130 24.88 -1.61 4.17
N ILE A 131 25.36 -0.41 4.52
CA ILE A 131 26.33 0.34 3.71
C ILE A 131 27.71 -0.33 3.78
N ALA A 132 28.26 -0.52 4.98
CA ALA A 132 29.67 -0.86 5.16
C ALA A 132 30.00 -1.75 6.36
N ALA A 133 29.13 -2.70 6.73
CA ALA A 133 29.58 -3.81 7.57
C ALA A 133 30.79 -4.51 6.95
N GLU A 134 31.77 -4.83 7.77
CA GLU A 134 33.07 -5.33 7.36
C GLU A 134 32.95 -6.73 6.73
N LYS A 135 33.86 -7.04 5.79
CA LYS A 135 33.96 -8.39 5.25
C LYS A 135 34.97 -9.22 6.06
N ASN A 136 34.52 -9.83 7.16
CA ASN A 136 35.40 -10.40 8.20
C ASN A 136 35.03 -11.83 8.67
N ASP A 137 34.35 -12.64 7.85
CA ASP A 137 33.88 -14.01 8.15
C ASP A 137 32.94 -14.12 9.37
N PHE A 138 32.44 -13.00 9.88
CA PHE A 138 31.51 -12.88 11.00
C PHE A 138 30.37 -11.93 10.59
N GLY A 139 29.21 -12.05 11.23
CA GLY A 139 28.14 -11.07 11.07
C GLY A 139 27.53 -10.95 9.67
N VAL A 140 27.46 -9.72 9.17
CA VAL A 140 26.93 -9.35 7.85
C VAL A 140 27.99 -8.60 7.05
N THR A 141 27.80 -8.43 5.74
CA THR A 141 28.70 -7.63 4.90
C THR A 141 27.92 -6.51 4.22
N GLY A 142 28.43 -5.28 4.31
CA GLY A 142 27.83 -4.13 3.66
C GLY A 142 28.09 -4.11 2.16
N VAL A 143 27.26 -3.37 1.41
CA VAL A 143 27.39 -3.20 -0.05
C VAL A 143 28.78 -2.67 -0.41
N ALA A 144 29.27 -1.69 0.33
CA ALA A 144 30.57 -1.04 0.18
C ALA A 144 31.43 -1.30 1.44
N PHE A 145 31.74 -2.57 1.70
CA PHE A 145 32.40 -3.04 2.93
C PHE A 145 33.77 -2.44 3.27
N ASN A 146 34.38 -1.60 2.41
CA ASN A 146 35.61 -0.83 2.72
C ASN A 146 35.38 0.70 2.74
N ALA A 147 34.15 1.17 2.57
CA ALA A 147 33.81 2.57 2.78
C ALA A 147 33.90 2.92 4.27
N LYS A 148 34.12 4.21 4.56
CA LYS A 148 34.07 4.72 5.94
C LYS A 148 32.70 5.30 6.24
N ILE A 149 32.13 4.95 7.38
CA ILE A 149 30.87 5.50 7.88
C ILE A 149 31.18 6.72 8.73
N MET A 150 30.59 7.87 8.42
CA MET A 150 30.59 9.05 9.28
C MET A 150 29.26 9.12 10.05
N PRO A 151 29.22 8.75 11.33
CA PRO A 151 28.03 8.87 12.18
C PRO A 151 27.63 10.33 12.38
N VAL A 152 26.40 10.70 12.01
CA VAL A 152 25.84 12.02 12.29
C VAL A 152 24.49 11.85 12.95
N ARG A 153 24.40 12.07 14.26
CA ARG A 153 23.16 11.83 14.99
C ARG A 153 22.28 13.07 14.93
N VAL A 154 21.16 12.96 14.22
CA VAL A 154 20.16 14.02 14.05
C VAL A 154 18.78 13.63 14.60
N LEU A 155 18.57 12.34 14.89
CA LEU A 155 17.33 11.79 15.45
C LEU A 155 17.53 11.38 16.92
N GLY A 156 16.60 11.80 17.78
CA GLY A 156 16.47 11.32 19.15
C GLY A 156 15.27 10.39 19.33
N LEU A 157 14.97 10.01 20.57
CA LEU A 157 13.84 9.12 20.92
C LEU A 157 12.46 9.63 20.47
N PHE A 158 12.34 10.94 20.21
CA PHE A 158 11.09 11.58 19.78
C PHE A 158 11.16 12.09 18.32
N GLY A 159 12.14 11.60 17.55
CA GLY A 159 12.41 12.07 16.19
C GLY A 159 13.48 13.18 16.11
N GLY A 160 13.59 13.81 14.95
CA GLY A 160 14.52 14.89 14.65
C GLY A 160 13.83 16.22 14.41
N SER A 161 14.63 17.24 14.08
CA SER A 161 14.13 18.51 13.58
C SER A 161 14.84 18.86 12.27
N ASP A 162 14.13 19.54 11.38
CA ASP A 162 14.66 20.00 10.10
C ASP A 162 15.96 20.79 10.24
N ALA A 163 16.06 21.60 11.30
CA ALA A 163 17.27 22.37 11.60
C ALA A 163 18.47 21.47 11.90
N ASN A 164 18.27 20.39 12.67
CA ASN A 164 19.33 19.43 12.98
C ASN A 164 19.71 18.60 11.75
N ILE A 165 18.74 18.19 10.94
CA ILE A 165 18.97 17.45 9.69
C ILE A 165 19.77 18.32 8.73
N ALA A 166 19.33 19.56 8.50
CA ALA A 166 20.01 20.51 7.63
C ALA A 166 21.42 20.89 8.12
N ALA A 167 21.64 20.97 9.44
CA ALA A 167 22.97 21.18 10.02
C ALA A 167 23.86 19.94 9.86
N GLY A 168 23.31 18.75 10.09
CA GLY A 168 24.00 17.47 9.88
C GLY A 168 24.44 17.27 8.43
N ILE A 169 23.62 17.67 7.46
CA ILE A 169 23.98 17.58 6.03
C ILE A 169 25.19 18.47 5.74
N ARG A 170 25.17 19.73 6.21
CA ARG A 170 26.30 20.66 6.03
C ARG A 170 27.56 20.16 6.73
N TYR A 171 27.42 19.66 7.96
CA TYR A 171 28.51 19.05 8.71
C TYR A 171 29.17 17.89 7.95
N ALA A 172 28.37 16.97 7.42
CA ALA A 172 28.88 15.83 6.67
C ALA A 172 29.66 16.27 5.42
N VAL A 173 29.10 17.22 4.66
CA VAL A 173 29.77 17.78 3.47
C VAL A 173 31.08 18.46 3.84
N ASP A 174 31.07 19.30 4.87
CA ASP A 174 32.23 20.10 5.27
C ASP A 174 33.35 19.23 5.87
N ASN A 175 33.01 18.05 6.41
CA ASN A 175 33.95 17.04 6.91
C ASN A 175 34.31 15.95 5.89
N GLY A 176 33.98 16.15 4.62
CA GLY A 176 34.47 15.31 3.52
C GLY A 176 33.68 14.03 3.28
N ALA A 177 32.38 14.01 3.57
CA ALA A 177 31.50 12.96 3.06
C ALA A 177 31.39 13.04 1.53
N ASP A 178 31.42 11.89 0.85
CA ASP A 178 31.20 11.76 -0.59
C ASP A 178 29.73 11.42 -0.90
N VAL A 179 29.09 10.70 0.02
CA VAL A 179 27.68 10.28 -0.04
C VAL A 179 27.02 10.53 1.32
N ILE A 180 25.78 10.98 1.31
CA ILE A 180 24.94 11.15 2.50
C ILE A 180 23.73 10.23 2.40
N ASN A 181 23.50 9.41 3.41
CA ASN A 181 22.29 8.59 3.53
C ASN A 181 21.32 9.23 4.53
N LEU A 182 20.09 9.49 4.08
CA LEU A 182 18.95 9.98 4.86
C LEU A 182 17.86 8.89 4.94
N SER A 183 17.94 8.04 5.96
CA SER A 183 16.89 7.05 6.26
C SER A 183 15.84 7.64 7.20
N LEU A 184 15.30 8.81 6.83
CA LEU A 184 14.35 9.60 7.60
C LEU A 184 13.37 10.30 6.65
N GLY A 185 12.25 10.78 7.17
CA GLY A 185 11.32 11.57 6.36
C GLY A 185 10.18 12.19 7.13
N GLY A 186 9.45 13.07 6.44
CA GLY A 186 8.29 13.80 6.96
C GLY A 186 7.40 14.31 5.83
N LEU A 187 6.16 14.64 6.18
CA LEU A 187 5.13 15.03 5.19
C LEU A 187 5.25 16.48 4.72
N SER A 188 6.00 17.31 5.46
CA SER A 188 6.09 18.75 5.21
C SER A 188 7.38 19.10 4.48
N THR A 189 7.29 20.09 3.59
CA THR A 189 8.48 20.68 2.97
C THR A 189 9.27 21.51 3.98
N SER A 190 10.59 21.44 3.87
CA SER A 190 11.55 22.22 4.66
C SER A 190 12.53 22.98 3.76
N PRO A 191 12.41 24.31 3.63
CA PRO A 191 13.35 25.12 2.86
C PRO A 191 14.80 24.96 3.32
N GLU A 192 15.02 24.81 4.62
CA GLU A 192 16.35 24.69 5.24
C GLU A 192 17.04 23.38 4.85
N GLU A 193 16.29 22.27 4.87
CA GLU A 193 16.78 20.95 4.41
C GLU A 193 17.03 20.97 2.91
N LYS A 194 16.10 21.50 2.11
CA LYS A 194 16.28 21.59 0.65
C LYS A 194 17.54 22.38 0.30
N GLN A 195 17.80 23.50 0.99
CA GLN A 195 19.03 24.28 0.80
C GLN A 195 20.29 23.52 1.24
N ALA A 196 20.21 22.67 2.26
CA ALA A 196 21.33 21.84 2.68
C ALA A 196 21.63 20.73 1.67
N ILE A 197 20.60 20.10 1.09
CA ILE A 197 20.74 19.11 0.02
C ILE A 197 21.32 19.76 -1.24
N GLN A 198 20.83 20.95 -1.60
CA GLN A 198 21.42 21.75 -2.68
C GLN A 198 22.90 22.06 -2.40
N TYR A 199 23.24 22.44 -1.16
CA TYR A 199 24.64 22.67 -0.77
C TYR A 199 25.51 21.44 -0.96
N ALA A 200 25.03 20.25 -0.55
CA ALA A 200 25.72 18.99 -0.78
C ALA A 200 25.96 18.75 -2.27
N PHE A 201 24.94 18.90 -3.10
CA PHE A 201 25.03 18.76 -4.54
C PHE A 201 26.06 19.73 -5.17
N GLU A 202 26.04 21.01 -4.76
CA GLU A 202 27.00 22.03 -5.23
C GLU A 202 28.45 21.74 -4.80
N LYS A 203 28.63 20.98 -3.71
CA LYS A 203 29.93 20.56 -3.19
C LYS A 203 30.41 19.21 -3.69
N GLY A 204 29.63 18.55 -4.55
CA GLY A 204 30.01 17.27 -5.14
C GLY A 204 29.54 16.04 -4.35
N VAL A 205 28.63 16.21 -3.40
CA VAL A 205 28.13 15.14 -2.51
C VAL A 205 26.71 14.75 -2.94
N VAL A 206 26.47 13.45 -3.12
CA VAL A 206 25.13 12.93 -3.43
C VAL A 206 24.37 12.61 -2.14
N VAL A 207 23.09 13.01 -2.09
CA VAL A 207 22.18 12.68 -1.01
C VAL A 207 21.22 11.58 -1.47
N VAL A 208 21.16 10.50 -0.71
CA VAL A 208 20.28 9.35 -0.91
C VAL A 208 19.20 9.37 0.17
N SER A 209 17.92 9.39 -0.21
CA SER A 209 16.79 9.51 0.73
C SER A 209 15.83 8.33 0.62
N ALA A 210 15.33 7.85 1.76
CA ALA A 210 14.22 6.91 1.79
C ALA A 210 12.91 7.55 1.25
N SER A 211 12.07 6.80 0.54
CA SER A 211 10.82 7.33 -0.02
C SER A 211 9.69 7.51 1.00
N GLY A 212 9.73 6.76 2.11
CA GLY A 212 8.73 6.76 3.17
C GLY A 212 7.91 5.46 3.20
N ASN A 213 7.34 5.16 4.37
CA ASN A 213 6.75 3.85 4.71
C ASN A 213 5.22 3.89 4.85
N ALA A 214 4.53 4.77 4.10
CA ALA A 214 3.09 5.00 4.24
C ALA A 214 2.28 4.56 3.00
N GLY A 215 2.87 3.82 2.06
CA GLY A 215 2.20 3.34 0.84
C GLY A 215 1.67 4.46 -0.06
N ARG A 216 2.20 5.68 0.07
CA ARG A 216 1.68 6.85 -0.64
C ARG A 216 2.04 6.79 -2.11
N LEU A 217 1.22 7.41 -2.95
CA LEU A 217 1.44 7.50 -4.40
C LEU A 217 2.60 8.43 -4.81
N GLN A 218 3.39 8.93 -3.86
CA GLN A 218 4.56 9.78 -4.09
C GLN A 218 5.48 9.73 -2.85
N PRO A 219 6.77 10.11 -2.97
CA PRO A 219 7.68 10.12 -1.84
C PRO A 219 7.36 11.23 -0.82
N ASP A 220 7.72 10.98 0.43
CA ASP A 220 7.77 12.00 1.49
C ASP A 220 8.99 12.92 1.30
N TYR A 221 9.10 13.99 2.11
CA TYR A 221 10.31 14.81 2.16
C TYR A 221 11.33 14.18 3.13
N PRO A 222 12.64 14.25 2.85
CA PRO A 222 13.28 14.97 1.76
C PRO A 222 13.28 14.26 0.40
N GLY A 223 12.82 13.01 0.29
CA GLY A 223 12.84 12.24 -0.97
C GLY A 223 12.13 12.92 -2.15
N SER A 224 11.07 13.68 -1.90
CA SER A 224 10.40 14.49 -2.93
C SER A 224 11.29 15.59 -3.55
N TYR A 225 12.46 15.90 -2.98
CA TYR A 225 13.43 16.85 -3.55
C TYR A 225 14.31 16.28 -4.66
N ALA A 226 14.32 14.96 -4.87
CA ALA A 226 15.05 14.30 -5.96
C ALA A 226 14.52 14.67 -7.37
N THR A 227 13.54 15.57 -7.47
CA THR A 227 13.19 16.23 -8.73
C THR A 227 14.25 17.24 -9.14
N ASP A 228 14.99 17.77 -8.16
CA ASP A 228 15.99 18.81 -8.33
C ASP A 228 17.39 18.32 -7.89
N PHE A 229 17.48 17.62 -6.74
CA PHE A 229 18.75 17.22 -6.11
C PHE A 229 18.63 15.90 -5.35
N GLY A 230 19.62 15.01 -5.49
CA GLY A 230 19.67 13.73 -4.79
C GLY A 230 18.85 12.64 -5.45
N ILE A 231 18.84 11.47 -4.84
CA ILE A 231 18.13 10.28 -5.32
C ILE A 231 17.25 9.70 -4.21
N THR A 232 16.06 9.23 -4.60
CA THR A 232 15.05 8.68 -3.68
C THR A 232 14.87 7.20 -3.89
N VAL A 233 14.64 6.47 -2.79
CA VAL A 233 14.71 5.01 -2.80
C VAL A 233 13.47 4.38 -2.18
N GLY A 234 12.75 3.60 -2.99
CA GLY A 234 11.70 2.69 -2.54
C GLY A 234 12.23 1.31 -2.15
N ALA A 235 11.43 0.55 -1.40
CA ALA A 235 11.77 -0.80 -0.99
C ALA A 235 11.25 -1.85 -1.98
N VAL A 236 11.97 -2.97 -2.06
CA VAL A 236 11.47 -4.23 -2.61
C VAL A 236 11.86 -5.41 -1.72
N ASP A 237 11.12 -6.50 -1.82
CA ASP A 237 11.49 -7.79 -1.26
C ASP A 237 12.45 -8.59 -2.16
N ARG A 238 12.74 -9.82 -1.73
CA ARG A 238 13.62 -10.77 -2.42
C ARG A 238 13.15 -11.17 -3.81
N ASP A 239 11.85 -11.06 -4.06
CA ASP A 239 11.23 -11.40 -5.33
C ASP A 239 11.02 -10.17 -6.22
N ARG A 240 11.57 -9.00 -5.84
CA ARG A 240 11.42 -7.70 -6.53
C ARG A 240 9.99 -7.14 -6.46
N ALA A 241 9.21 -7.58 -5.49
CA ALA A 241 7.89 -7.00 -5.21
C ALA A 241 8.05 -5.80 -4.27
N MET A 242 7.40 -4.69 -4.65
CA MET A 242 7.39 -3.46 -3.88
C MET A 242 6.33 -3.56 -2.77
N PRO A 243 6.71 -3.60 -1.49
CA PRO A 243 5.78 -3.85 -0.39
C PRO A 243 4.77 -2.70 -0.24
N TYR A 244 3.60 -3.01 0.32
CA TYR A 244 2.49 -2.06 0.50
C TYR A 244 2.90 -0.77 1.23
N PHE A 245 3.89 -0.82 2.13
CA PHE A 245 4.35 0.35 2.86
C PHE A 245 5.24 1.28 2.03
N SER A 246 5.88 0.80 0.96
CA SER A 246 6.87 1.62 0.25
C SER A 246 6.18 2.72 -0.56
N ASN A 247 6.44 3.99 -0.22
CA ASN A 247 5.93 5.11 -1.00
C ASN A 247 6.44 5.04 -2.45
N HIS A 248 5.52 5.22 -3.39
CA HIS A 248 5.75 5.14 -4.83
C HIS A 248 6.57 6.31 -5.36
N ALA A 249 7.12 6.16 -6.56
CA ALA A 249 7.81 7.24 -7.27
C ALA A 249 6.88 8.39 -7.70
N GLY A 250 5.60 8.12 -7.89
CA GLY A 250 4.58 9.07 -8.32
C GLY A 250 4.70 9.48 -9.79
N THR A 251 3.78 10.33 -10.24
CA THR A 251 3.66 10.72 -11.66
C THR A 251 4.64 11.80 -12.08
N LYS A 252 5.15 12.59 -11.14
CA LYS A 252 6.22 13.55 -11.39
C LYS A 252 7.51 12.77 -11.58
N THR A 253 8.27 13.02 -12.64
CA THR A 253 9.59 12.41 -12.82
C THR A 253 10.57 12.97 -11.80
N LEU A 254 11.30 12.08 -11.13
CA LEU A 254 12.42 12.38 -10.25
C LEU A 254 13.46 11.26 -10.31
N ASP A 255 14.65 11.49 -9.77
CA ASP A 255 15.64 10.44 -9.62
C ASP A 255 15.19 9.46 -8.53
N TYR A 256 14.54 8.39 -8.96
CA TYR A 256 13.95 7.37 -8.10
C TYR A 256 14.34 5.96 -8.56
N VAL A 257 14.82 5.15 -7.64
CA VAL A 257 15.09 3.71 -7.84
C VAL A 257 14.50 2.91 -6.68
N VAL A 258 14.44 1.59 -6.81
CA VAL A 258 14.11 0.70 -5.69
C VAL A 258 15.31 -0.16 -5.30
N ALA A 259 15.32 -0.61 -4.06
CA ALA A 259 16.38 -1.45 -3.51
C ALA A 259 15.81 -2.39 -2.41
N PRO A 260 16.54 -3.44 -2.00
CA PRO A 260 16.11 -4.35 -0.94
C PRO A 260 15.70 -3.61 0.34
N GLY A 261 14.49 -3.85 0.84
CA GLY A 261 13.96 -3.18 2.04
C GLY A 261 12.95 -3.98 2.86
N VAL A 262 12.83 -5.29 2.61
CA VAL A 262 11.97 -6.21 3.38
C VAL A 262 12.81 -7.38 3.85
N ASP A 263 12.78 -7.72 5.14
CA ASP A 263 13.60 -8.73 5.79
C ASP A 263 15.10 -8.50 5.53
N VAL A 264 15.55 -7.26 5.76
CA VAL A 264 16.95 -6.86 5.60
C VAL A 264 17.69 -7.05 6.92
N ARG A 265 18.57 -8.04 6.98
CA ARG A 265 19.40 -8.30 8.15
C ARG A 265 20.64 -7.39 8.18
N SER A 266 20.85 -6.69 9.29
CA SER A 266 22.03 -5.83 9.50
C SER A 266 22.42 -5.71 10.98
N THR A 267 23.48 -4.97 11.27
CA THR A 267 24.03 -4.70 12.61
C THR A 267 23.10 -3.85 13.46
N VAL A 268 22.94 -4.17 14.75
CA VAL A 268 22.28 -3.29 15.73
C VAL A 268 23.14 -3.19 17.01
N PRO A 269 22.96 -2.17 17.86
CA PRO A 269 23.86 -1.91 18.98
C PRO A 269 24.08 -3.10 19.91
N GLY A 270 25.29 -3.19 20.46
CA GLY A 270 25.66 -4.22 21.43
C GLY A 270 25.99 -5.58 20.81
N ASN A 271 26.64 -5.58 19.63
CA ASN A 271 27.10 -6.78 18.92
C ASN A 271 25.95 -7.74 18.57
N LYS A 272 24.92 -7.20 17.91
CA LYS A 272 23.68 -7.89 17.59
C LYS A 272 23.31 -7.67 16.12
N TYR A 273 22.37 -8.48 15.64
CA TYR A 273 21.90 -8.42 14.27
C TYR A 273 20.40 -8.67 14.23
N GLU A 274 19.68 -7.86 13.47
CA GLU A 274 18.22 -7.94 13.34
C GLU A 274 17.80 -7.72 11.89
N SER A 275 16.68 -8.34 11.50
CA SER A 275 15.99 -8.07 10.23
C SER A 275 14.99 -6.95 10.43
N ILE A 276 15.04 -5.92 9.59
CA ILE A 276 14.13 -4.77 9.64
C ILE A 276 13.55 -4.51 8.25
N ASP A 277 12.29 -4.10 8.21
CA ASP A 277 11.55 -3.68 7.03
C ASP A 277 11.49 -2.16 6.95
N GLY A 278 11.58 -1.62 5.74
CA GLY A 278 11.37 -0.20 5.48
C GLY A 278 12.18 0.33 4.30
N THR A 279 11.73 1.44 3.72
CA THR A 279 12.52 2.22 2.76
C THR A 279 13.81 2.75 3.39
N SER A 280 13.86 2.85 4.73
CA SER A 280 15.06 3.12 5.52
C SER A 280 16.17 2.08 5.34
N MET A 281 15.83 0.83 4.99
CA MET A 281 16.78 -0.24 4.69
C MET A 281 17.12 -0.27 3.21
N ALA A 282 16.24 0.25 2.33
CA ALA A 282 16.48 0.35 0.90
C ALA A 282 17.47 1.48 0.54
N ALA A 283 17.30 2.67 1.14
CA ALA A 283 18.21 3.81 0.94
C ALA A 283 19.71 3.46 1.12
N PRO A 284 20.14 2.77 2.19
CA PRO A 284 21.55 2.44 2.39
C PRO A 284 22.12 1.46 1.36
N TYR A 285 21.30 0.63 0.71
CA TYR A 285 21.78 -0.15 -0.45
C TYR A 285 22.25 0.78 -1.56
N VAL A 286 21.44 1.80 -1.91
CA VAL A 286 21.78 2.76 -2.96
C VAL A 286 22.95 3.66 -2.55
N ALA A 287 23.05 4.06 -1.27
CA ALA A 287 24.21 4.79 -0.77
C ALA A 287 25.50 3.95 -0.87
N GLY A 288 25.43 2.65 -0.55
CA GLY A 288 26.53 1.72 -0.76
C GLY A 288 26.89 1.55 -2.24
N VAL A 289 25.90 1.45 -3.14
CA VAL A 289 26.16 1.37 -4.58
C VAL A 289 26.81 2.67 -5.09
N ALA A 290 26.35 3.84 -4.64
CA ALA A 290 26.97 5.12 -4.95
C ALA A 290 28.45 5.15 -4.51
N ALA A 291 28.76 4.63 -3.32
CA ALA A 291 30.14 4.50 -2.85
C ALA A 291 30.96 3.53 -3.70
N LEU A 292 30.40 2.41 -4.15
CA LEU A 292 31.08 1.52 -5.10
C LEU A 292 31.40 2.23 -6.41
N VAL A 293 30.45 2.98 -6.96
CA VAL A 293 30.63 3.76 -8.21
C VAL A 293 31.73 4.82 -8.05
N LEU A 294 31.70 5.60 -6.97
CA LEU A 294 32.73 6.60 -6.68
C LEU A 294 34.10 5.99 -6.41
N SER A 295 34.17 4.82 -5.76
CA SER A 295 35.44 4.10 -5.58
C SER A 295 36.06 3.67 -6.92
N ALA A 296 35.24 3.48 -7.95
CA ALA A 296 35.70 3.16 -9.30
C ALA A 296 36.00 4.41 -10.15
N ASN A 297 35.24 5.49 -9.95
CA ASN A 297 35.44 6.77 -10.62
C ASN A 297 35.17 7.94 -9.65
N PRO A 298 36.19 8.42 -8.93
CA PRO A 298 36.02 9.42 -7.87
C PRO A 298 35.77 10.85 -8.40
N ASN A 299 35.80 11.07 -9.71
CA ASN A 299 35.64 12.41 -10.31
C ASN A 299 34.23 12.66 -10.86
N LEU A 300 33.28 11.76 -10.62
CA LEU A 300 31.90 11.94 -11.06
C LEU A 300 31.26 13.11 -10.32
N SER A 301 30.58 13.99 -11.05
CA SER A 301 29.70 14.98 -10.42
C SER A 301 28.43 14.30 -9.88
N PRO A 302 27.75 14.88 -8.88
CA PRO A 302 26.48 14.35 -8.36
C PRO A 302 25.46 14.01 -9.44
N ALA A 303 25.18 14.95 -10.35
CA ALA A 303 24.25 14.71 -11.46
C ALA A 303 24.63 13.51 -12.36
N LEU A 304 25.93 13.26 -12.57
CA LEU A 304 26.37 12.14 -13.41
C LEU A 304 26.30 10.82 -12.63
N LEU A 305 26.53 10.85 -11.33
CA LEU A 305 26.35 9.71 -10.44
C LEU A 305 24.86 9.33 -10.33
N GLU A 306 23.98 10.30 -10.04
CA GLU A 306 22.52 10.13 -10.02
C GLU A 306 22.03 9.54 -11.35
N ASN A 307 22.41 10.14 -12.49
CA ASN A 307 22.06 9.63 -13.81
C ASN A 307 22.66 8.23 -14.10
N THR A 308 23.84 7.92 -13.57
CA THR A 308 24.43 6.58 -13.73
C THR A 308 23.61 5.54 -12.97
N LEU A 309 23.17 5.85 -11.75
CA LEU A 309 22.32 4.97 -10.94
C LEU A 309 20.95 4.75 -11.60
N THR A 310 20.31 5.81 -12.10
CA THR A 310 18.99 5.70 -12.73
C THR A 310 19.05 5.08 -14.13
N ALA A 311 20.04 5.41 -14.96
CA ALA A 311 20.16 4.87 -16.31
C ALA A 311 20.58 3.39 -16.37
N THR A 312 21.11 2.85 -15.27
CA THR A 312 21.53 1.43 -15.17
C THR A 312 20.65 0.58 -14.28
N ALA A 313 19.62 1.18 -13.66
CA ALA A 313 18.61 0.44 -12.93
C ALA A 313 17.95 -0.63 -13.81
N ASN A 314 17.33 -1.63 -13.19
CA ASN A 314 16.67 -2.72 -13.88
C ASN A 314 15.19 -2.76 -13.51
N SER A 315 14.32 -2.37 -14.44
CA SER A 315 12.87 -2.45 -14.27
C SER A 315 12.31 -3.87 -14.42
N THR A 316 13.12 -4.82 -14.91
CA THR A 316 12.65 -6.18 -15.18
C THR A 316 12.24 -6.90 -13.90
N GLY A 317 10.96 -7.25 -13.81
CA GLY A 317 10.39 -8.02 -12.70
C GLY A 317 10.09 -7.20 -11.45
N VAL A 318 10.37 -5.89 -11.46
CA VAL A 318 9.87 -4.99 -10.42
C VAL A 318 8.37 -4.82 -10.61
N ARG A 319 7.61 -5.13 -9.57
CA ARG A 319 6.15 -5.13 -9.57
C ARG A 319 5.65 -4.60 -8.24
N SER A 320 4.39 -4.17 -8.19
CA SER A 320 3.73 -4.03 -6.89
C SER A 320 3.77 -5.40 -6.19
N ALA A 321 3.88 -5.42 -4.87
CA ALA A 321 3.61 -6.62 -4.09
C ALA A 321 2.13 -7.01 -4.30
N SER A 322 1.86 -7.61 -5.45
CA SER A 322 0.69 -8.44 -5.67
C SER A 322 0.97 -9.68 -4.82
N LEU A 323 0.22 -9.77 -3.73
CA LEU A 323 0.19 -10.89 -2.82
C LEU A 323 -0.03 -12.18 -3.63
N TYR A 324 0.57 -13.26 -3.15
CA TYR A 324 0.89 -14.49 -3.87
C TYR A 324 -0.30 -15.33 -4.39
N ASP A 325 -1.51 -14.77 -4.56
CA ASP A 325 -2.73 -15.49 -4.96
C ASP A 325 -3.71 -14.72 -5.88
N GLY A 326 -3.38 -13.50 -6.30
CA GLY A 326 -4.26 -12.68 -7.17
C GLY A 326 -5.20 -11.73 -6.43
N PHE A 327 -5.17 -11.72 -5.09
CA PHE A 327 -5.95 -10.79 -4.25
C PHE A 327 -5.09 -9.63 -3.70
N PHE A 328 -5.73 -8.51 -3.36
CA PHE A 328 -5.20 -7.48 -2.46
C PHE A 328 -5.71 -7.76 -1.05
N ASN A 329 -4.85 -8.03 -0.07
CA ASN A 329 -5.27 -8.40 1.29
C ASN A 329 -5.01 -7.25 2.25
N LEU A 330 -6.02 -6.89 3.06
CA LEU A 330 -5.85 -6.06 4.26
C LEU A 330 -5.26 -6.89 5.41
N THR A 331 -5.07 -6.28 6.56
CA THR A 331 -4.52 -6.96 7.73
C THR A 331 -5.61 -7.78 8.45
N SER A 332 -5.29 -8.38 9.59
CA SER A 332 -6.27 -9.12 10.42
C SER A 332 -6.82 -8.25 11.56
N GLN A 333 -6.88 -6.93 11.35
CA GLN A 333 -7.36 -5.92 12.29
C GLN A 333 -8.30 -4.99 11.53
N ASP A 334 -9.17 -4.30 12.27
CA ASP A 334 -10.03 -3.25 11.71
C ASP A 334 -9.23 -2.25 10.85
N ASP A 335 -9.46 -2.30 9.55
CA ASP A 335 -8.82 -1.48 8.53
C ASP A 335 -9.84 -0.51 7.89
N TYR A 336 -9.35 0.64 7.44
CA TYR A 336 -10.10 1.53 6.54
C TYR A 336 -9.32 1.68 5.24
N PHE A 337 -9.94 1.36 4.12
CA PHE A 337 -9.29 1.36 2.82
C PHE A 337 -10.19 1.93 1.71
N GLU A 338 -9.66 2.90 0.96
CA GLU A 338 -10.30 3.48 -0.22
C GLU A 338 -9.56 3.00 -1.48
N ILE A 339 -10.26 2.27 -2.34
CA ILE A 339 -9.76 1.81 -3.63
C ILE A 339 -9.72 3.00 -4.59
N THR A 340 -8.52 3.33 -5.05
CA THR A 340 -8.39 4.34 -6.12
C THR A 340 -8.57 3.70 -7.50
N PRO A 341 -9.16 4.40 -8.48
CA PRO A 341 -9.37 3.85 -9.83
C PRO A 341 -8.12 3.22 -10.42
N GLY A 342 -8.28 2.03 -11.00
CA GLY A 342 -7.20 1.22 -11.56
C GLY A 342 -6.36 0.41 -10.55
N VAL A 343 -6.56 0.53 -9.23
CA VAL A 343 -5.81 -0.27 -8.23
C VAL A 343 -6.15 -1.75 -8.33
N LEU A 344 -7.44 -2.09 -8.42
CA LEU A 344 -7.88 -3.48 -8.56
C LEU A 344 -7.90 -3.98 -10.01
N ALA A 345 -7.68 -3.11 -11.01
CA ALA A 345 -7.64 -3.51 -12.42
C ALA A 345 -6.55 -4.56 -12.72
N ASP A 346 -5.48 -4.58 -11.93
CA ASP A 346 -4.39 -5.57 -12.01
C ASP A 346 -4.56 -6.75 -11.02
N SER A 347 -5.62 -6.77 -10.21
CA SER A 347 -5.99 -7.86 -9.28
C SER A 347 -7.20 -8.62 -9.83
N PRO A 348 -6.98 -9.70 -10.62
CA PRO A 348 -8.08 -10.45 -11.25
C PRO A 348 -8.96 -11.22 -10.25
N GLN A 349 -8.67 -11.12 -8.95
CA GLN A 349 -9.47 -11.71 -7.87
C GLN A 349 -9.95 -10.69 -6.84
N GLY A 350 -9.57 -9.41 -6.94
CA GLY A 350 -10.08 -8.35 -6.07
C GLY A 350 -9.41 -8.20 -4.71
N LEU A 351 -10.06 -7.44 -3.82
CA LEU A 351 -9.64 -7.15 -2.45
C LEU A 351 -10.22 -8.16 -1.45
N ARG A 352 -9.49 -8.46 -0.38
CA ARG A 352 -9.89 -9.25 0.78
C ARG A 352 -9.56 -8.53 2.08
N ALA A 353 -10.55 -8.37 2.97
CA ALA A 353 -10.37 -7.74 4.27
C ALA A 353 -9.88 -8.69 5.38
N LEU A 354 -9.76 -10.00 5.10
CA LEU A 354 -9.26 -11.05 6.01
C LEU A 354 -10.04 -11.23 7.33
N GLU A 355 -9.64 -10.56 8.41
CA GLU A 355 -10.29 -10.63 9.73
C GLU A 355 -10.33 -9.20 10.29
N GLY A 356 -11.40 -8.83 11.00
CA GLY A 356 -11.52 -7.49 11.56
C GLY A 356 -12.89 -6.91 11.21
N ASN A 357 -13.23 -5.75 11.77
CA ASN A 357 -14.40 -5.01 11.33
C ASN A 357 -13.92 -3.92 10.38
N ASP A 358 -13.90 -4.23 9.08
CA ASP A 358 -13.25 -3.41 8.07
C ASP A 358 -14.21 -2.43 7.41
N TRP A 359 -13.68 -1.31 6.94
CA TRP A 359 -14.41 -0.38 6.08
C TRP A 359 -13.66 -0.20 4.76
N VAL A 360 -14.25 -0.74 3.70
CA VAL A 360 -13.72 -0.65 2.33
C VAL A 360 -14.63 0.19 1.45
N GLU A 361 -14.06 1.22 0.85
CA GLU A 361 -14.71 2.04 -0.19
C GLU A 361 -14.11 1.69 -1.56
N GLY A 362 -14.97 1.31 -2.48
CA GLY A 362 -14.71 1.05 -3.89
C GLY A 362 -14.41 2.32 -4.67
N SER A 363 -14.13 2.16 -5.94
CA SER A 363 -13.72 3.23 -6.84
C SER A 363 -14.86 3.65 -7.76
N SER A 364 -14.53 4.26 -8.91
CA SER A 364 -15.51 4.51 -9.98
C SER A 364 -15.40 3.47 -11.12
N ASP A 365 -14.56 2.46 -10.94
CA ASP A 365 -14.35 1.35 -11.86
C ASP A 365 -15.02 0.09 -11.27
N SER A 366 -15.26 -0.93 -12.10
CA SER A 366 -15.70 -2.24 -11.61
C SER A 366 -14.69 -2.86 -10.64
N ASP A 367 -15.13 -3.09 -9.41
CA ASP A 367 -14.34 -3.61 -8.31
C ASP A 367 -14.80 -5.02 -7.88
N MET A 368 -13.87 -5.77 -7.29
CA MET A 368 -14.12 -7.09 -6.74
C MET A 368 -13.64 -7.08 -5.28
N MET A 369 -14.53 -7.31 -4.32
CA MET A 369 -14.26 -7.12 -2.89
C MET A 369 -14.82 -8.26 -2.04
N ASN A 370 -14.13 -8.62 -0.96
CA ASN A 370 -14.55 -9.66 -0.02
C ASN A 370 -14.17 -9.29 1.43
N GLY A 371 -15.15 -9.10 2.32
CA GLY A 371 -14.90 -8.78 3.73
C GLY A 371 -14.23 -9.94 4.50
N ASN A 372 -14.71 -11.16 4.27
CA ASN A 372 -14.27 -12.43 4.87
C ASN A 372 -14.80 -12.68 6.30
N GLN A 373 -14.20 -12.10 7.33
CA GLN A 373 -14.58 -12.36 8.73
C GLN A 373 -14.62 -11.07 9.52
N GLY A 374 -15.73 -10.87 10.23
CA GLY A 374 -15.96 -9.72 11.10
C GLY A 374 -17.11 -8.87 10.57
N ASP A 375 -17.50 -7.84 11.31
CA ASP A 375 -18.64 -7.01 10.91
C ASP A 375 -18.15 -5.89 9.96
N ASP A 376 -18.24 -6.12 8.64
CA ASP A 376 -17.62 -5.27 7.62
C ASP A 376 -18.59 -4.25 7.01
N LEU A 377 -18.05 -3.11 6.57
CA LEU A 377 -18.72 -2.09 5.74
C LEU A 377 -18.06 -2.04 4.36
N LEU A 378 -18.76 -2.51 3.33
CA LEU A 378 -18.25 -2.59 1.96
C LEU A 378 -19.12 -1.72 1.03
N VAL A 379 -18.51 -0.74 0.36
CA VAL A 379 -19.20 0.24 -0.50
C VAL A 379 -18.63 0.19 -1.91
N GLY A 380 -19.42 -0.08 -2.95
CA GLY A 380 -18.98 -0.16 -4.36
C GLY A 380 -18.68 1.19 -5.00
N ASN A 381 -19.42 2.23 -4.61
CA ASN A 381 -19.44 3.56 -5.21
C ASN A 381 -19.96 3.58 -6.66
N GLY A 382 -19.13 3.27 -7.65
CA GLY A 382 -19.60 3.27 -9.02
C GLY A 382 -18.84 2.31 -9.90
N GLY A 383 -19.51 1.71 -10.88
CA GLY A 383 -18.95 0.60 -11.64
C GLY A 383 -19.89 -0.59 -11.56
N ASN A 384 -19.56 -1.67 -12.28
CA ASN A 384 -20.30 -2.93 -12.11
C ASN A 384 -19.50 -3.82 -11.18
N ASP A 385 -19.88 -3.89 -9.92
CA ASP A 385 -19.08 -4.44 -8.85
C ASP A 385 -19.46 -5.88 -8.52
N THR A 386 -18.53 -6.58 -7.88
CA THR A 386 -18.80 -7.89 -7.29
C THR A 386 -18.31 -7.91 -5.85
N ILE A 387 -19.25 -7.93 -4.90
CA ILE A 387 -18.96 -7.74 -3.48
C ILE A 387 -19.51 -8.93 -2.68
N TRP A 388 -18.67 -9.47 -1.81
CA TRP A 388 -19.03 -10.49 -0.84
C TRP A 388 -18.81 -9.94 0.58
N GLY A 389 -19.84 -9.91 1.42
CA GLY A 389 -19.71 -9.55 2.85
C GLY A 389 -18.76 -10.54 3.54
N GLY A 390 -19.22 -11.77 3.73
CA GLY A 390 -18.35 -12.86 4.16
C GLY A 390 -18.95 -13.63 5.31
N LYS A 391 -18.56 -13.31 6.53
CA LYS A 391 -19.06 -13.93 7.75
C LYS A 391 -19.23 -12.86 8.79
N ASP A 392 -20.20 -13.10 9.66
CA ASP A 392 -20.62 -12.17 10.70
C ASP A 392 -21.47 -11.06 10.07
N LYS A 393 -21.77 -9.96 10.77
CA LYS A 393 -22.81 -9.04 10.31
C LYS A 393 -22.22 -7.95 9.42
N ASP A 394 -22.55 -8.00 8.13
CA ASP A 394 -21.99 -7.09 7.13
C ASP A 394 -23.02 -6.06 6.63
N ASP A 395 -22.53 -4.85 6.32
CA ASP A 395 -23.26 -3.82 5.58
C ASP A 395 -22.62 -3.68 4.17
N VAL A 396 -23.33 -4.11 3.12
CA VAL A 396 -22.85 -4.17 1.73
C VAL A 396 -23.68 -3.26 0.82
N PHE A 397 -23.02 -2.36 0.09
CA PHE A 397 -23.63 -1.39 -0.83
C PHE A 397 -22.98 -1.47 -2.21
N GLY A 398 -23.77 -1.64 -3.27
CA GLY A 398 -23.29 -1.56 -4.67
C GLY A 398 -23.18 -0.13 -5.17
N ASP A 399 -24.18 0.70 -4.85
CA ASP A 399 -24.32 2.09 -5.32
C ASP A 399 -24.59 2.18 -6.83
N ASP A 400 -23.79 2.91 -7.63
CA ASP A 400 -24.09 3.16 -9.04
C ASP A 400 -23.54 2.07 -9.98
N GLY A 401 -24.39 1.27 -10.59
CA GLY A 401 -24.03 0.33 -11.66
C GLY A 401 -24.80 -0.98 -11.59
N ASN A 402 -24.43 -1.95 -12.41
CA ASN A 402 -25.09 -3.26 -12.42
C ASN A 402 -24.24 -4.25 -11.62
N ASP A 403 -24.62 -4.47 -10.37
CA ASP A 403 -23.78 -5.10 -9.36
C ASP A 403 -24.18 -6.56 -9.08
N ASN A 404 -23.23 -7.29 -8.49
CA ASN A 404 -23.43 -8.65 -8.01
C ASN A 404 -22.98 -8.75 -6.55
N LEU A 405 -23.96 -8.74 -5.65
CA LEU A 405 -23.75 -8.59 -4.21
C LEU A 405 -24.22 -9.83 -3.46
N ASN A 406 -23.49 -10.20 -2.40
CA ASN A 406 -23.84 -11.32 -1.53
C ASN A 406 -23.34 -11.12 -0.10
N GLY A 407 -24.24 -11.06 0.89
CA GLY A 407 -23.89 -10.97 2.32
C GLY A 407 -23.14 -12.22 2.83
N ASN A 408 -23.58 -13.39 2.36
CA ASN A 408 -23.08 -14.74 2.63
C ASN A 408 -23.53 -15.36 3.95
N ILE A 409 -22.91 -15.06 5.09
CA ILE A 409 -23.20 -15.73 6.37
C ILE A 409 -23.27 -14.67 7.46
N GLY A 410 -24.46 -14.35 7.93
CA GLY A 410 -24.63 -13.25 8.89
C GLY A 410 -26.06 -12.76 8.89
N ASP A 411 -26.40 -11.89 9.86
CA ASP A 411 -27.64 -11.12 9.75
C ASP A 411 -27.29 -9.82 8.99
N ASP A 412 -27.21 -9.89 7.66
CA ASP A 412 -26.57 -8.89 6.80
C ASP A 412 -27.55 -7.80 6.33
N PHE A 413 -27.00 -6.64 5.96
CA PHE A 413 -27.69 -5.62 5.18
C PHE A 413 -27.04 -5.52 3.80
N VAL A 414 -27.79 -5.78 2.73
CA VAL A 414 -27.27 -5.75 1.36
C VAL A 414 -28.15 -4.88 0.48
N SER A 415 -27.57 -3.89 -0.20
CA SER A 415 -28.28 -2.95 -1.07
C SER A 415 -27.61 -2.85 -2.44
N GLY A 416 -28.35 -3.14 -3.51
CA GLY A 416 -27.92 -2.98 -4.90
C GLY A 416 -27.61 -1.52 -5.22
N GLY A 417 -28.63 -0.66 -5.18
CA GLY A 417 -28.45 0.77 -5.41
C GLY A 417 -29.12 1.20 -6.71
N ALA A 418 -28.36 1.64 -7.70
CA ALA A 418 -28.88 2.11 -8.97
C ALA A 418 -28.30 1.31 -10.15
N GLY A 419 -29.14 0.52 -10.81
CA GLY A 419 -28.78 -0.28 -11.98
C GLY A 419 -29.56 -1.59 -11.95
N ASP A 420 -29.32 -2.47 -12.93
CA ASP A 420 -29.97 -3.78 -12.92
C ASP A 420 -29.09 -4.77 -12.12
N ASP A 421 -29.45 -5.02 -10.86
CA ASP A 421 -28.60 -5.69 -9.88
C ASP A 421 -28.95 -7.16 -9.64
N ILE A 422 -27.97 -7.91 -9.11
CA ILE A 422 -28.18 -9.23 -8.50
C ILE A 422 -27.76 -9.12 -7.03
N VAL A 423 -28.73 -9.20 -6.12
CA VAL A 423 -28.52 -8.95 -4.69
C VAL A 423 -28.94 -10.18 -3.90
N ARG A 424 -28.05 -10.69 -3.03
CA ARG A 424 -28.30 -11.87 -2.18
C ARG A 424 -28.02 -11.57 -0.71
N GLY A 425 -28.96 -11.93 0.17
CA GLY A 425 -28.73 -11.95 1.62
C GLY A 425 -27.72 -13.02 1.98
N GLY A 426 -28.11 -14.28 1.80
CA GLY A 426 -27.21 -15.42 1.98
C GLY A 426 -27.75 -16.39 3.03
N LYS A 427 -27.19 -16.38 4.23
CA LYS A 427 -27.61 -17.25 5.32
C LYS A 427 -27.82 -16.42 6.57
N ASP A 428 -28.81 -16.84 7.35
CA ASP A 428 -29.31 -16.18 8.54
C ASP A 428 -30.30 -15.07 8.15
N ASN A 429 -30.65 -14.10 9.01
CA ASN A 429 -31.81 -13.24 8.73
C ASN A 429 -31.38 -11.90 8.15
N ASP A 430 -31.54 -11.77 6.84
CA ASP A 430 -30.98 -10.67 6.08
C ASP A 430 -32.01 -9.57 5.79
N THR A 431 -31.51 -8.37 5.52
CA THR A 431 -32.26 -7.27 4.91
C THR A 431 -31.67 -6.98 3.55
N VAL A 432 -32.42 -7.27 2.49
CA VAL A 432 -31.94 -7.25 1.11
C VAL A 432 -32.75 -6.25 0.29
N LEU A 433 -32.07 -5.26 -0.29
CA LEU A 433 -32.65 -4.19 -1.10
C LEU A 433 -32.13 -4.28 -2.54
N GLY A 434 -33.04 -4.32 -3.52
CA GLY A 434 -32.70 -4.19 -4.94
C GLY A 434 -32.23 -2.77 -5.24
N GLY A 435 -33.14 -1.80 -5.14
CA GLY A 435 -32.87 -0.42 -5.44
C GLY A 435 -33.57 0.01 -6.73
N SER A 436 -33.07 1.03 -7.42
CA SER A 436 -33.66 1.45 -8.68
C SER A 436 -33.10 0.64 -9.84
N GLY A 437 -33.96 -0.06 -10.57
CA GLY A 437 -33.58 -0.86 -11.72
C GLY A 437 -34.53 -2.02 -11.92
N ASN A 438 -34.10 -3.02 -12.70
CA ASN A 438 -34.81 -4.31 -12.75
C ASN A 438 -33.93 -5.36 -12.07
N ASP A 439 -34.20 -5.61 -10.80
CA ASP A 439 -33.30 -6.34 -9.93
C ASP A 439 -33.71 -7.80 -9.77
N GLN A 440 -32.72 -8.62 -9.43
CA GLN A 440 -32.93 -9.97 -8.94
C GLN A 440 -32.49 -10.03 -7.48
N VAL A 441 -33.46 -10.12 -6.57
CA VAL A 441 -33.23 -10.06 -5.13
C VAL A 441 -33.56 -11.40 -4.48
N PHE A 442 -32.63 -11.93 -3.71
CA PHE A 442 -32.72 -13.24 -3.06
C PHE A 442 -32.47 -13.12 -1.55
N GLY A 443 -33.36 -13.65 -0.71
CA GLY A 443 -33.10 -13.85 0.71
C GLY A 443 -32.17 -15.05 0.96
N ASP A 444 -32.39 -16.12 0.19
CA ASP A 444 -31.67 -17.40 0.26
C ASP A 444 -32.03 -18.25 1.50
N ILE A 445 -31.27 -18.27 2.60
CA ILE A 445 -31.58 -19.12 3.77
C ILE A 445 -31.78 -18.24 4.99
N GLY A 446 -33.01 -18.05 5.45
CA GLY A 446 -33.25 -17.06 6.48
C GLY A 446 -34.70 -16.78 6.73
N SER A 447 -35.00 -15.92 7.69
CA SER A 447 -36.28 -15.20 7.70
C SER A 447 -36.00 -13.79 7.23
N ASP A 448 -36.04 -13.59 5.93
CA ASP A 448 -35.45 -12.43 5.28
C ASP A 448 -36.46 -11.32 5.06
N ARG A 449 -35.97 -10.08 5.04
CA ARG A 449 -36.75 -8.92 4.61
C ARG A 449 -36.25 -8.47 3.24
N ILE A 450 -37.11 -8.58 2.24
CA ILE A 450 -36.76 -8.36 0.83
C ILE A 450 -37.56 -7.19 0.27
N ASP A 451 -36.88 -6.15 -0.19
CA ASP A 451 -37.48 -4.96 -0.80
C ASP A 451 -36.83 -4.69 -2.17
N GLY A 452 -37.61 -4.69 -3.26
CA GLY A 452 -37.05 -4.28 -4.54
C GLY A 452 -36.90 -2.77 -4.68
N TYR A 453 -37.67 -1.96 -3.92
CA TYR A 453 -37.63 -0.49 -3.88
C TYR A 453 -37.77 0.26 -5.22
N ALA A 454 -39.02 0.48 -5.65
CA ALA A 454 -39.30 1.27 -6.86
C ALA A 454 -39.75 2.71 -6.55
N THR A 455 -39.02 3.74 -7.03
CA THR A 455 -39.33 5.16 -6.74
C THR A 455 -39.82 5.99 -7.93
N THR A 456 -39.23 5.83 -9.12
CA THR A 456 -39.66 6.54 -10.33
C THR A 456 -39.27 5.80 -11.61
N GLY A 457 -40.17 5.00 -12.18
CA GLY A 457 -39.85 4.29 -13.41
C GLY A 457 -40.84 3.20 -13.75
N VAL A 458 -40.55 2.51 -14.85
CA VAL A 458 -41.14 1.20 -15.14
C VAL A 458 -40.06 0.19 -14.76
N GLU A 459 -40.23 -0.41 -13.59
CA GLU A 459 -39.25 -1.31 -12.95
C GLU A 459 -39.91 -2.67 -12.72
N TYR A 460 -39.15 -3.73 -12.97
CA TYR A 460 -39.61 -5.11 -12.88
C TYR A 460 -38.62 -5.97 -12.09
N ASP A 461 -38.88 -6.11 -10.80
CA ASP A 461 -37.98 -6.87 -9.93
C ASP A 461 -38.43 -8.31 -9.78
N THR A 462 -37.47 -9.20 -9.62
CA THR A 462 -37.70 -10.59 -9.26
C THR A 462 -37.25 -10.79 -7.82
N LEU A 463 -38.19 -11.15 -6.96
CA LEU A 463 -37.98 -11.34 -5.53
C LEU A 463 -38.14 -12.83 -5.20
N THR A 464 -37.16 -13.39 -4.49
CA THR A 464 -37.13 -14.81 -4.11
C THR A 464 -36.75 -14.91 -2.64
N GLY A 465 -37.64 -15.46 -1.80
CA GLY A 465 -37.43 -15.60 -0.36
C GLY A 465 -36.36 -16.63 -0.05
N GLY A 466 -36.54 -17.82 -0.59
CA GLY A 466 -35.73 -19.00 -0.35
C GLY A 466 -36.34 -19.87 0.74
N THR A 467 -35.55 -20.24 1.75
CA THR A 467 -36.05 -21.05 2.86
C THR A 467 -36.20 -20.24 4.13
N GLY A 468 -37.41 -20.25 4.70
CA GLY A 468 -37.67 -19.78 6.04
C GLY A 468 -38.98 -19.02 6.07
N SER A 469 -39.05 -17.88 6.74
CA SER A 469 -40.29 -17.09 6.85
C SER A 469 -40.02 -15.67 6.41
N ASP A 470 -40.25 -15.42 5.12
CA ASP A 470 -39.75 -14.22 4.47
C ASP A 470 -40.80 -13.12 4.41
N THR A 471 -40.35 -11.87 4.37
CA THR A 471 -41.20 -10.70 4.24
C THR A 471 -40.86 -9.94 2.96
N PHE A 472 -41.76 -10.00 1.99
CA PHE A 472 -41.68 -9.23 0.76
C PHE A 472 -42.30 -7.85 0.97
N VAL A 473 -41.48 -6.81 0.83
CA VAL A 473 -41.87 -5.43 1.06
C VAL A 473 -42.31 -4.80 -0.26
N LEU A 474 -43.59 -4.43 -0.34
CA LEU A 474 -44.18 -3.76 -1.50
C LEU A 474 -44.73 -2.37 -1.15
N GLY A 475 -44.32 -1.84 -0.01
CA GLY A 475 -44.59 -0.47 0.43
C GLY A 475 -44.19 -0.24 1.89
N GLY A 476 -43.58 0.92 2.16
CA GLY A 476 -43.04 1.31 3.47
C GLY A 476 -42.99 2.82 3.67
N ASP A 477 -42.02 3.32 4.45
CA ASP A 477 -41.91 4.73 4.86
C ASP A 477 -41.88 5.74 3.69
N TRP A 478 -41.49 5.28 2.49
CA TRP A 478 -41.32 6.10 1.29
C TRP A 478 -42.51 6.05 0.32
N GLY A 479 -43.50 5.20 0.58
CA GLY A 479 -44.66 5.04 -0.30
C GLY A 479 -44.99 3.59 -0.64
N VAL A 480 -45.93 3.40 -1.56
CA VAL A 480 -46.20 2.09 -2.18
C VAL A 480 -45.24 1.93 -3.34
N SER A 481 -44.54 0.80 -3.40
CA SER A 481 -43.60 0.47 -4.48
C SER A 481 -44.37 0.13 -5.78
N TYR A 482 -43.71 0.31 -6.93
CA TYR A 482 -44.20 -0.08 -8.26
C TYR A 482 -45.48 0.61 -8.74
N GLN A 483 -45.77 1.83 -8.28
CA GLN A 483 -46.91 2.58 -8.82
C GLN A 483 -46.68 2.95 -10.30
N GLY A 484 -47.59 2.53 -11.19
CA GLY A 484 -47.52 2.80 -12.62
C GLY A 484 -47.54 1.53 -13.47
N GLU A 485 -46.57 1.39 -14.38
CA GLU A 485 -46.47 0.25 -15.31
C GLU A 485 -45.50 -0.87 -14.84
N GLY A 486 -44.74 -0.65 -13.76
CA GLY A 486 -43.82 -1.65 -13.17
C GLY A 486 -44.51 -2.61 -12.19
N HIS A 487 -43.83 -3.68 -11.78
CA HIS A 487 -44.29 -4.62 -10.73
C HIS A 487 -43.17 -5.55 -10.27
N ALA A 488 -43.25 -6.03 -9.02
CA ALA A 488 -42.43 -7.15 -8.54
C ALA A 488 -42.99 -8.52 -8.98
N ILE A 489 -42.12 -9.52 -9.09
CA ILE A 489 -42.47 -10.93 -9.28
C ILE A 489 -41.91 -11.70 -8.09
N VAL A 490 -42.78 -12.28 -7.27
CA VAL A 490 -42.41 -13.19 -6.17
C VAL A 490 -42.43 -14.62 -6.69
N THR A 491 -41.29 -15.30 -6.67
CA THR A 491 -41.10 -16.56 -7.43
C THR A 491 -41.33 -17.85 -6.64
N ASP A 492 -41.26 -17.81 -5.31
CA ASP A 492 -41.20 -19.01 -4.46
C ASP A 492 -42.09 -18.93 -3.21
N TRP A 493 -43.19 -18.17 -3.31
CA TRP A 493 -44.18 -17.99 -2.25
C TRP A 493 -44.59 -19.29 -1.54
N GLU A 494 -44.34 -19.36 -0.23
CA GLU A 494 -44.77 -20.44 0.66
C GLU A 494 -45.86 -19.97 1.63
N PRO A 495 -47.14 -20.35 1.38
CA PRO A 495 -48.25 -19.96 2.25
C PRO A 495 -48.01 -20.41 3.70
N GLN A 496 -48.33 -19.53 4.66
CA GLN A 496 -48.17 -19.70 6.12
C GLN A 496 -46.78 -19.42 6.68
N LEU A 497 -45.74 -19.34 5.85
CA LEU A 497 -44.41 -18.90 6.27
C LEU A 497 -44.17 -17.46 5.84
N ASP A 498 -44.41 -17.17 4.57
CA ASP A 498 -44.09 -15.88 3.98
C ASP A 498 -45.17 -14.84 4.24
N ARG A 499 -44.76 -13.58 4.16
CA ARG A 499 -45.60 -12.41 4.39
C ARG A 499 -45.33 -11.33 3.35
N ILE A 500 -46.37 -10.55 3.08
CA ILE A 500 -46.28 -9.38 2.23
C ILE A 500 -46.53 -8.13 3.08
N GLU A 501 -45.56 -7.22 3.09
CA GLU A 501 -45.70 -5.93 3.76
C GLU A 501 -46.19 -4.87 2.78
N LEU A 502 -47.23 -4.15 3.17
CA LEU A 502 -47.83 -3.06 2.38
C LEU A 502 -48.01 -1.80 3.24
N LEU A 503 -47.93 -0.65 2.60
CA LEU A 503 -48.22 0.63 3.25
C LEU A 503 -49.73 0.87 3.39
N GLY A 504 -50.18 1.32 4.57
CA GLY A 504 -51.54 1.85 4.74
C GLY A 504 -52.57 0.81 5.19
N ASN A 505 -53.61 0.51 4.40
CA ASN A 505 -54.64 -0.44 4.83
C ASN A 505 -55.25 -1.27 3.69
N SER A 506 -55.77 -2.45 4.07
CA SER A 506 -56.33 -3.45 3.15
C SER A 506 -57.40 -2.95 2.17
N SER A 507 -58.14 -1.87 2.48
CA SER A 507 -59.17 -1.37 1.55
C SER A 507 -58.61 -0.72 0.28
N GLN A 508 -57.31 -0.43 0.26
CA GLN A 508 -56.61 0.18 -0.87
C GLN A 508 -56.11 -0.85 -1.87
N TYR A 509 -56.13 -2.13 -1.51
CA TYR A 509 -55.53 -3.22 -2.27
C TYR A 509 -56.57 -4.22 -2.75
N SER A 510 -56.32 -4.83 -3.90
CA SER A 510 -57.14 -5.93 -4.41
C SER A 510 -56.27 -7.06 -4.97
N ILE A 511 -56.80 -8.28 -4.91
CA ILE A 511 -56.17 -9.48 -5.45
C ILE A 511 -57.02 -9.99 -6.61
N SER A 512 -56.38 -10.32 -7.74
CA SER A 512 -57.03 -11.00 -8.85
C SER A 512 -56.19 -12.16 -9.36
N PHE A 513 -56.84 -13.27 -9.66
CA PHE A 513 -56.23 -14.32 -10.49
C PHE A 513 -55.85 -13.75 -11.83
N SER A 514 -54.67 -14.11 -12.30
CA SER A 514 -54.16 -13.62 -13.57
C SER A 514 -53.37 -14.70 -14.29
N ASN A 515 -53.39 -14.64 -15.62
CA ASN A 515 -52.61 -15.51 -16.48
C ASN A 515 -51.57 -14.63 -17.16
N LEU A 516 -50.74 -13.97 -16.34
CA LEU A 516 -49.77 -12.96 -16.79
C LEU A 516 -48.60 -13.60 -17.53
N GLY A 517 -48.51 -14.94 -17.50
CA GLY A 517 -47.59 -15.71 -18.33
C GLY A 517 -46.18 -15.75 -17.74
N VAL A 518 -46.07 -15.58 -16.43
CA VAL A 518 -44.81 -15.71 -15.67
C VAL A 518 -44.78 -17.12 -15.08
N GLY A 519 -43.66 -17.83 -15.21
CA GLY A 519 -43.54 -19.19 -14.67
C GLY A 519 -44.08 -20.32 -15.56
N SER A 520 -44.39 -21.46 -14.93
CA SER A 520 -44.68 -22.73 -15.62
C SER A 520 -46.15 -23.15 -15.57
N ALA A 521 -46.96 -22.53 -14.70
CA ALA A 521 -48.39 -22.78 -14.57
C ALA A 521 -49.21 -21.53 -14.94
N ALA A 522 -50.53 -21.73 -15.12
CA ALA A 522 -51.47 -20.66 -15.49
C ALA A 522 -52.17 -20.05 -14.25
N ASN A 523 -51.47 -20.00 -13.12
CA ASN A 523 -52.03 -19.86 -11.78
C ASN A 523 -51.42 -18.70 -10.98
N ASP A 524 -51.14 -17.57 -11.63
CA ASP A 524 -50.56 -16.41 -10.94
C ASP A 524 -51.61 -15.60 -10.18
N THR A 525 -51.16 -14.94 -9.11
CA THR A 525 -51.96 -13.99 -8.34
C THR A 525 -51.39 -12.58 -8.48
N GLY A 526 -52.16 -11.66 -9.07
CA GLY A 526 -51.81 -10.25 -9.14
C GLY A 526 -52.30 -9.48 -7.91
N ILE A 527 -51.43 -8.62 -7.37
CA ILE A 527 -51.70 -7.67 -6.28
C ILE A 527 -51.77 -6.28 -6.88
N TYR A 528 -52.86 -5.57 -6.60
CA TYR A 528 -53.12 -4.25 -7.18
C TYR A 528 -53.29 -3.20 -6.10
N PHE A 529 -52.66 -2.04 -6.29
CA PHE A 529 -52.97 -0.81 -5.56
C PHE A 529 -53.83 0.10 -6.46
N GLY A 530 -55.11 0.24 -6.13
CA GLY A 530 -56.06 0.87 -7.06
C GLY A 530 -56.19 0.06 -8.37
N THR A 531 -55.69 0.61 -9.47
CA THR A 531 -55.66 -0.06 -10.80
C THR A 531 -54.28 -0.58 -11.19
N ASP A 532 -53.26 -0.24 -10.41
CA ASP A 532 -51.87 -0.49 -10.78
C ASP A 532 -51.48 -1.86 -10.25
N LEU A 533 -50.92 -2.70 -11.12
CA LEU A 533 -50.38 -4.00 -10.73
C LEU A 533 -49.04 -3.72 -10.05
N ILE A 534 -48.90 -4.05 -8.77
CA ILE A 534 -47.66 -3.79 -8.01
C ILE A 534 -46.83 -5.05 -7.78
N ALA A 535 -47.47 -6.23 -7.80
CA ALA A 535 -46.77 -7.50 -7.72
C ALA A 535 -47.54 -8.66 -8.34
N ILE A 536 -46.79 -9.66 -8.78
CA ILE A 536 -47.27 -10.97 -9.23
C ILE A 536 -46.69 -12.01 -8.28
N ILE A 537 -47.55 -12.82 -7.66
CA ILE A 537 -47.15 -14.03 -6.95
C ILE A 537 -47.22 -15.18 -7.95
N GLN A 538 -46.05 -15.67 -8.36
CA GLN A 538 -45.91 -16.67 -9.41
C GLN A 538 -46.50 -18.01 -8.97
N ASP A 539 -47.22 -18.68 -9.89
CA ASP A 539 -47.68 -20.06 -9.74
C ASP A 539 -48.56 -20.34 -8.48
N SER A 540 -49.04 -19.29 -7.78
CA SER A 540 -49.82 -19.37 -6.55
C SER A 540 -51.25 -18.85 -6.71
N THR A 541 -52.21 -19.62 -6.18
CA THR A 541 -53.64 -19.26 -6.11
C THR A 541 -54.14 -19.04 -4.67
N ASN A 542 -53.26 -19.17 -3.68
CA ASN A 542 -53.60 -19.19 -2.26
C ASN A 542 -52.99 -17.97 -1.53
N VAL A 543 -53.34 -16.77 -1.98
CA VAL A 543 -52.95 -15.50 -1.34
C VAL A 543 -54.19 -14.85 -0.73
N ASN A 544 -54.13 -14.50 0.56
CA ASN A 544 -55.24 -13.99 1.34
C ASN A 544 -54.84 -12.71 2.08
N ILE A 545 -55.44 -11.59 1.66
CA ILE A 545 -55.27 -10.24 2.24
C ILE A 545 -55.35 -10.18 3.77
N SER A 546 -56.17 -11.02 4.41
CA SER A 546 -56.39 -10.96 5.86
C SER A 546 -55.43 -11.78 6.71
N LEU A 547 -54.64 -12.67 6.08
CA LEU A 547 -53.73 -13.59 6.76
C LEU A 547 -52.27 -13.34 6.39
N ASP A 548 -52.04 -13.04 5.11
CA ASP A 548 -50.70 -13.09 4.52
C ASP A 548 -50.04 -11.71 4.50
N PHE A 549 -50.80 -10.65 4.84
CA PHE A 549 -50.33 -9.27 4.74
C PHE A 549 -50.09 -8.64 6.10
N SER A 550 -49.03 -7.85 6.20
CA SER A 550 -48.83 -6.83 7.22
C SER A 550 -49.08 -5.46 6.61
N PHE A 551 -49.68 -4.57 7.40
CA PHE A 551 -49.86 -3.16 7.03
C PHE A 551 -49.06 -2.30 7.98
N VAL A 552 -48.18 -1.46 7.43
CA VAL A 552 -47.34 -0.50 8.17
C VAL A 552 -47.87 0.92 8.05
#